data_AF-A0A937BRV7-F1
#
_entry.id   AF-A0A937BRV7-F1
#
_cell.length_a   1.000
_cell.length_b   1.000
_cell.length_c   1.000
_cell.angle_alpha   90.00
_cell.angle_beta   90.00
_cell.angle_gamma   90.00
#
_symmetry.space_group_name_H-M   'P 1'
#
loop_
_entity.id
_entity.type
_entity.pdbx_description
1 polymer ?
#
loop_
_entity_poly.entity_id
_entity_poly.type
_entity_poly.pdbx_seq_one_letter_code
_entity_poly.pdbx_strand_id
1 'polypeptide(L)' 'MTLADHRRLTRLFTGTDDPITRISQIEEELEAHIRFEERVLFTAIEEVATDKELDRIDLIHSSLVPKEEDGREEDAFWA' A
#
# COMPACT_ATOMS: atom_id res chain seq x y z
N MET A 1 8.68 -1.61 12.27
CA MET A 1 9.00 -1.21 10.88
C MET A 1 7.87 -0.35 10.33
N THR A 2 6.69 -0.92 10.10
CA THR A 2 5.49 -0.29 9.50
C THR A 2 5.29 1.21 9.74
N LEU A 3 5.10 1.68 10.98
CA LEU A 3 4.83 3.12 11.23
C LEU A 3 5.99 4.06 10.88
N ALA A 4 7.24 3.59 10.96
CA ALA A 4 8.39 4.38 10.58
C ALA A 4 8.51 4.47 9.05
N ASP A 5 8.23 3.36 8.37
CA ASP A 5 8.28 3.24 6.91
C ASP A 5 7.19 4.11 6.27
N HIS A 6 5.94 4.05 6.77
CA HIS A 6 4.87 4.95 6.33
C HIS A 6 5.20 6.43 6.55
N ARG A 7 5.84 6.77 7.67
CA ARG A 7 6.29 8.15 7.93
C ARG A 7 7.38 8.57 6.95
N ARG A 8 8.27 7.67 6.56
CA ARG A 8 9.33 7.92 5.57
C ARG A 8 8.72 8.14 4.19
N LEU A 9 7.83 7.25 3.75
CA LEU A 9 7.07 7.41 2.50
C LEU A 9 6.29 8.74 2.48
N THR A 10 5.56 9.05 3.56
CA THR A 10 4.84 10.34 3.66
C THR A 10 5.78 11.52 3.48
N ARG A 11 6.93 11.52 4.15
CA ARG A 11 7.94 12.58 3.99
C ARG A 11 8.50 12.66 2.58
N LEU A 12 8.67 11.52 1.90
CA LEU A 12 9.12 11.45 0.51
C LEU A 12 8.09 12.02 -0.46
N PHE A 13 6.80 11.73 -0.26
CA PHE A 13 5.72 12.27 -1.09
C PHE A 13 5.46 13.77 -0.86
N THR A 14 5.67 14.29 0.35
CA THR A 14 5.30 15.68 0.69
C THR A 14 6.43 16.70 0.59
N GLY A 15 7.67 16.27 0.37
CA GLY A 15 8.80 17.22 0.33
C GLY A 15 9.09 17.76 -1.06
N THR A 16 9.84 18.86 -1.09
CA THR A 16 9.97 19.75 -2.27
C THR A 16 11.39 19.77 -2.83
N ASP A 17 12.20 18.77 -2.52
CA ASP A 17 13.58 18.64 -3.01
C ASP A 17 13.59 18.19 -4.49
N ASP A 18 14.78 17.93 -5.04
CA ASP A 18 14.96 17.48 -6.43
C ASP A 18 14.01 16.31 -6.80
N PRO A 19 13.11 16.52 -7.79
CA PRO A 19 12.08 15.53 -8.14
C PRO A 19 12.64 14.18 -8.58
N ILE A 20 13.76 14.18 -9.31
CA ILE A 20 14.36 12.93 -9.84
C ILE A 20 14.87 12.08 -8.68
N THR A 21 15.63 12.68 -7.78
CA THR A 21 16.16 12.01 -6.59
C THR A 21 15.02 11.48 -5.71
N ARG A 22 13.93 12.23 -5.58
CA ARG A 22 12.77 11.79 -4.79
C ARG A 22 12.02 10.63 -5.42
N ILE A 23 11.82 10.63 -6.74
CA ILE A 23 11.15 9.54 -7.43
C ILE A 23 11.92 8.23 -7.21
N SER A 24 13.26 8.23 -7.37
CA SER A 24 14.08 7.05 -7.10
C SER A 24 13.98 6.58 -5.65
N GLN A 25 13.97 7.51 -4.68
CA GLN A 25 13.81 7.16 -3.26
C GLN A 25 12.40 6.63 -2.93
N ILE A 26 11.37 7.14 -3.60
CA ILE A 26 10.00 6.65 -3.46
C ILE A 26 9.91 5.22 -4.00
N GLU A 27 10.46 4.97 -5.18
CA GLU A 27 10.50 3.63 -5.80
C GLU A 27 11.12 2.60 -4.85
N GLU A 28 12.35 2.86 -4.37
CA GLU A 28 13.08 1.94 -3.49
C GLU A 28 12.32 1.65 -2.19
N GLU A 29 11.81 2.69 -1.52
CA GLU A 29 11.09 2.52 -0.26
C GLU A 29 9.72 1.87 -0.43
N LEU A 30 9.02 2.18 -1.52
CA LEU A 30 7.70 1.60 -1.79
C LEU A 30 7.84 0.13 -2.13
N GLU A 31 8.83 -0.25 -2.95
CA GLU A 31 9.11 -1.67 -3.24
C GLU A 31 9.44 -2.43 -1.96
N ALA A 32 10.33 -1.88 -1.11
CA ALA A 32 10.69 -2.49 0.16
C ALA A 32 9.50 -2.65 1.10
N HIS A 33 8.63 -1.64 1.16
CA HIS A 33 7.41 -1.65 1.97
C HIS A 33 6.42 -2.73 1.50
N ILE A 34 6.07 -2.76 0.21
CA ILE A 34 5.16 -3.75 -0.36
C ILE A 34 5.70 -5.17 -0.15
N ARG A 35 6.99 -5.40 -0.40
CA ARG A 35 7.60 -6.73 -0.21
C ARG A 35 7.56 -7.20 1.24
N PHE A 36 7.71 -6.29 2.20
CA PHE A 36 7.59 -6.63 3.61
C PHE A 36 6.15 -6.99 3.96
N GLU A 37 5.18 -6.21 3.48
CA GLU A 37 3.77 -6.46 3.74
C GLU A 37 3.34 -7.83 3.19
N GLU A 38 3.62 -8.09 1.92
CA GLU A 38 3.20 -9.32 1.25
C GLU A 38 3.90 -10.58 1.79
N ARG A 39 5.22 -10.51 2.04
CA ARG A 39 6.01 -11.72 2.34
C ARG A 39 6.19 -12.00 3.82
N VAL A 40 5.91 -11.01 4.68
CA VAL A 40 6.14 -11.12 6.12
C VAL A 40 4.89 -10.80 6.89
N LEU A 41 4.32 -9.61 6.71
CA LEU A 41 3.21 -9.16 7.55
C LEU A 41 1.94 -9.94 7.28
N PHE A 42 1.51 -10.04 6.02
CA PHE A 42 0.27 -10.71 5.64
C PHE A 42 0.33 -12.20 5.93
N THR A 43 1.44 -12.87 5.57
CA THR A 43 1.65 -14.28 5.93
C THR A 43 1.57 -14.50 7.45
N ALA A 44 2.21 -13.64 8.26
CA ALA A 44 2.15 -13.78 9.71
C ALA A 44 0.73 -13.52 10.28
N ILE A 45 -0.07 -12.66 9.64
CA ILE A 45 -1.46 -12.44 10.01
C ILE A 45 -2.30 -13.67 9.66
N GLU A 46 -2.15 -14.23 8.45
CA GLU A 46 -2.87 -15.44 8.02
C GLU A 46 -2.58 -16.65 8.92
N GLU A 47 -1.36 -16.78 9.44
CA GLU A 47 -0.99 -17.87 10.36
C GLU A 47 -1.69 -17.79 11.73
N VAL A 48 -2.10 -16.60 12.17
CA VAL A 48 -2.61 -16.37 13.54
C VAL A 48 -4.10 -16.00 13.56
N ALA A 49 -4.61 -15.38 12.50
CA ALA A 49 -5.98 -14.90 12.42
C ALA A 49 -6.98 -16.04 12.21
N THR A 50 -8.16 -15.89 12.81
CA THR A 50 -9.29 -16.78 12.54
C THR A 50 -10.01 -16.37 11.25
N ASP A 51 -10.75 -17.30 10.64
CA ASP A 51 -11.56 -17.04 9.44
C ASP A 51 -12.46 -15.81 9.61
N LYS A 52 -13.07 -15.63 10.79
CA LYS A 52 -13.93 -14.47 11.08
C LYS A 52 -13.18 -13.15 11.12
N GLU A 53 -11.92 -13.16 11.55
CA GLU A 53 -11.08 -11.97 11.59
C GLU A 53 -10.58 -11.62 10.19
N LEU A 54 -10.24 -12.63 9.37
CA LEU A 54 -9.92 -12.46 7.95
C LEU A 54 -11.12 -11.91 7.17
N ASP A 55 -12.32 -12.49 7.34
CA ASP A 55 -13.56 -11.99 6.74
C ASP A 55 -13.82 -10.51 7.11
N ARG A 56 -13.47 -10.12 8.33
CA ARG A 56 -13.62 -8.74 8.80
C ARG A 56 -12.63 -7.80 8.14
N ILE A 57 -11.39 -8.24 7.94
CA ILE A 57 -10.37 -7.49 7.21
C ILE A 57 -10.83 -7.29 5.76
N ASP A 58 -11.27 -8.35 5.08
CA ASP A 58 -11.75 -8.29 3.69
C ASP A 58 -12.95 -7.35 3.52
N LEU A 59 -13.89 -7.37 4.47
CA LEU A 59 -15.03 -6.45 4.46
C LEU A 59 -14.59 -4.98 4.56
N ILE A 60 -13.59 -4.68 5.38
CA ILE A 60 -13.08 -3.31 5.52
C ILE A 60 -12.36 -2.90 4.22
N HIS A 61 -11.48 -3.75 3.68
CA HIS A 61 -10.74 -3.44 2.45
C HIS A 61 -11.65 -3.27 1.23
N SER A 62 -12.66 -4.12 1.06
CA SER A 62 -13.66 -3.99 -0.01
C SER A 62 -14.53 -2.74 0.11
N SER A 63 -14.68 -2.18 1.31
CA SER A 63 -15.38 -0.91 1.52
C SER A 63 -14.53 0.33 1.24
N LEU A 64 -13.20 0.18 1.16
CA LEU A 64 -12.25 1.27 0.85
C LEU A 64 -12.05 1.45 -0.66
N VAL A 65 -12.34 0.42 -1.47
CA VAL A 65 -12.39 0.56 -2.93
C VAL A 65 -13.56 1.50 -3.26
N PRO A 66 -13.31 2.64 -3.94
CA PRO A 66 -14.41 3.47 -4.43
C PRO A 66 -15.35 2.57 -5.22
N LYS A 67 -16.65 2.59 -4.91
CA LYS A 67 -17.62 1.92 -5.77
C LYS A 67 -17.44 2.56 -7.15
N GLU A 68 -17.00 1.76 -8.11
CA GLU A 68 -16.90 2.18 -9.51
C GLU A 68 -18.25 2.79 -9.89
N GLU A 69 -18.30 4.13 -9.94
CA GLU A 69 -19.38 4.81 -10.64
C GLU A 69 -19.15 4.51 -12.10
N ASP A 70 -19.94 3.56 -12.60
CA ASP A 70 -20.24 3.28 -14.01
C ASP A 70 -19.62 4.28 -15.00
N GLY A 71 -18.42 4.00 -15.50
CA GLY A 71 -17.84 4.76 -16.61
C GLY A 71 -16.34 4.92 -16.61
N ARG A 72 -15.64 3.88 -17.11
CA ARG A 72 -14.35 3.93 -17.83
C ARG A 72 -13.36 5.02 -17.40
N GLU A 73 -12.35 4.63 -16.64
CA GLU A 73 -10.97 4.94 -17.01
C GLU A 73 -10.19 3.63 -16.83
N GLU A 74 -9.76 3.01 -17.94
CA GLU A 74 -8.73 1.98 -17.88
C GLU A 74 -7.59 2.57 -17.06
N ASP A 75 -7.07 1.80 -16.10
CA ASP A 75 -6.11 2.21 -15.08
C ASP A 75 -4.86 2.85 -15.73
N ALA A 76 -4.98 4.14 -16.10
CA ALA A 76 -4.06 4.86 -16.98
C ALA A 76 -2.71 5.11 -16.30
N PHE A 77 -2.62 4.74 -15.03
CA PHE A 77 -1.40 4.73 -14.26
C PHE A 77 -0.40 3.68 -14.76
N TRP A 78 -0.87 2.55 -15.31
CA TRP A 78 -0.03 1.45 -15.81
C TRP A 78 -0.11 1.23 -17.33
N ALA A 79 -0.79 2.11 -18.06
CA ALA A 79 -0.94 2.06 -19.51
C ALA A 79 0.27 2.62 -20.26
#